data_AF-A0A5J0FGS4-F1
#
_entry.id   AF-A0A5J0FGS4-F1
#
_cell.length_a   1.000
_cell.length_b   1.000
_cell.length_c   1.000
_cell.angle_alpha   90.00
_cell.angle_beta   90.00
_cell.angle_gamma   90.00
#
_symmetry.space_group_name_H-M   'P 1'
#
loop_
_entity.id
_entity.type
_entity.pdbx_description
1 polymer ?
#
loop_
_entity_poly.entity_id
_entity_poly.type
_entity_poly.pdbx_seq_one_letter_code
_entity_poly.pdbx_strand_id
1 'polypeptide(L)'
;MSTNIVERLHAEFGELTRILSESGEISLLNVAEDNFRKSLLLAAASYFEKRMTENVLQFAYEIAGENHILAALIQQKAINRQYHTWFNWEQTSANSFFSLFGGSFSTIAKEEVRRNSTLEVSIRAFLSLGSERNRLVHQDYGNFTLEKTTEEIFSLFNNSLFFVNWIPQFLRDNCRC
;
A
#
# COMPACT_ATOMS: atom_id res chain seq x y z
N MET A 1 -6.11 -19.16 -5.61
CA MET A 1 -5.67 -17.79 -5.28
C MET A 1 -6.93 -16.93 -5.23
N SER A 2 -7.17 -16.24 -4.12
CA SER A 2 -8.29 -15.30 -4.01
C SER A 2 -7.92 -14.03 -4.77
N THR A 3 -8.54 -13.81 -5.93
CA THR A 3 -8.34 -12.60 -6.73
C THR A 3 -8.72 -11.38 -5.91
N ASN A 4 -7.76 -10.50 -5.65
CA ASN A 4 -8.03 -9.25 -4.94
C ASN A 4 -8.65 -8.21 -5.87
N ILE A 5 -9.19 -7.13 -5.30
CA ILE A 5 -9.88 -6.09 -6.07
C ILE A 5 -8.99 -5.45 -7.14
N VAL A 6 -7.69 -5.29 -6.87
CA VAL A 6 -6.74 -4.65 -7.77
C VAL A 6 -6.43 -5.54 -8.97
N GLU A 7 -6.22 -6.84 -8.74
CA GLU A 7 -6.04 -7.84 -9.81
C GLU A 7 -7.27 -7.92 -10.72
N ARG A 8 -8.47 -7.91 -10.12
CA ARG A 8 -9.71 -7.93 -10.88
C ARG A 8 -9.86 -6.68 -11.75
N LEU A 9 -9.67 -5.48 -11.16
CA LEU A 9 -9.76 -4.22 -11.89
C LEU A 9 -8.73 -4.16 -13.02
N HIS A 10 -7.49 -4.58 -12.77
CA HIS A 10 -6.46 -4.64 -13.80
C HIS A 10 -6.87 -5.54 -14.98
N ALA A 11 -7.43 -6.72 -14.70
CA ALA A 11 -7.90 -7.63 -15.74
C ALA A 11 -9.11 -7.07 -16.52
N GLU A 12 -10.11 -6.53 -15.82
CA GLU A 12 -11.31 -5.92 -16.42
C GLU A 12 -10.94 -4.72 -17.30
N PHE A 13 -10.03 -3.85 -16.84
CA PHE A 13 -9.55 -2.71 -17.61
C PHE A 13 -8.73 -3.14 -18.82
N GLY A 14 -7.87 -4.15 -18.69
CA GLY A 14 -7.11 -4.69 -19.81
C GLY A 14 -8.00 -5.28 -20.91
N GLU A 15 -9.10 -5.93 -20.54
CA GLU A 15 -10.05 -6.43 -21.53
C GLU A 15 -10.79 -5.30 -22.26
N LEU A 16 -11.18 -4.26 -21.52
CA LEU A 16 -11.87 -3.10 -22.10
C LEU A 16 -10.96 -2.29 -23.05
N THR A 17 -9.70 -2.04 -22.66
CA THR A 17 -8.74 -1.36 -23.54
C THR A 17 -8.45 -2.17 -24.81
N ARG A 18 -8.36 -3.51 -24.68
CA ARG A 18 -8.23 -4.41 -25.84
C ARG A 18 -9.40 -4.26 -26.81
N ILE A 19 -10.64 -4.30 -26.33
CA ILE A 19 -11.84 -4.15 -27.17
C ILE A 19 -11.87 -2.77 -27.86
N LEU A 20 -11.56 -1.69 -27.15
CA LEU A 20 -11.54 -0.33 -27.72
C LEU A 20 -10.45 -0.19 -28.79
N SER A 21 -9.28 -0.78 -28.56
CA SER A 21 -8.19 -0.81 -29.53
C SER A 21 -8.57 -1.58 -30.80
N GLU A 22 -9.13 -2.78 -30.66
CA GLU A 22 -9.58 -3.62 -31.78
C GLU A 22 -10.73 -2.98 -32.58
N SER A 23 -11.56 -2.16 -31.93
CA SER A 23 -12.66 -1.43 -32.57
C SER A 23 -12.21 -0.15 -33.28
N GLY A 24 -10.93 0.25 -33.16
CA GLY A 24 -10.39 1.48 -33.75
C GLY A 24 -10.81 2.77 -33.02
N GLU A 25 -11.36 2.66 -31.81
CA GLU A 25 -11.89 3.78 -31.02
C GLU A 25 -10.79 4.47 -30.20
N ILE A 26 -9.78 5.02 -30.90
CA ILE A 26 -8.55 5.54 -30.28
C ILE A 26 -8.81 6.68 -29.27
N SER A 27 -9.79 7.54 -29.54
CA SER A 27 -10.15 8.63 -28.61
C SER A 27 -10.74 8.10 -27.30
N LEU A 28 -11.63 7.11 -27.38
CA LEU A 28 -12.22 6.46 -26.20
C LEU A 28 -11.19 5.63 -25.44
N LEU A 29 -10.27 4.97 -26.15
CA LEU A 29 -9.15 4.25 -25.54
C LEU A 29 -8.31 5.17 -24.65
N ASN A 30 -7.91 6.35 -25.15
CA ASN A 30 -7.12 7.30 -24.37
C ASN A 30 -7.86 7.79 -23.12
N VAL A 31 -9.16 8.07 -23.23
CA VAL A 31 -10.00 8.49 -22.09
C VAL A 31 -10.12 7.35 -21.07
N ALA A 32 -10.30 6.12 -21.54
CA ALA A 32 -10.39 4.93 -20.69
C ALA A 32 -9.08 4.70 -19.93
N GLU A 33 -7.93 4.72 -20.62
CA GLU A 33 -6.62 4.55 -20.01
C GLU A 33 -6.30 5.61 -18.95
N ASP A 34 -6.64 6.88 -19.17
CA ASP A 34 -6.42 7.93 -18.16
C ASP A 34 -7.21 7.67 -16.87
N ASN A 35 -8.49 7.32 -17.01
CA ASN A 35 -9.36 7.02 -15.88
C ASN A 35 -8.95 5.72 -15.17
N PHE A 36 -8.51 4.70 -15.91
CA PHE A 36 -8.13 3.40 -15.35
C PHE A 36 -6.85 3.50 -14.54
N ARG A 37 -5.84 4.24 -15.01
CA ARG A 37 -4.61 4.46 -14.25
C ARG A 37 -4.91 5.08 -12.89
N LYS A 38 -5.75 6.14 -12.86
CA LYS A 38 -6.17 6.81 -11.62
C LYS A 38 -6.98 5.88 -10.71
N SER A 39 -7.93 5.13 -11.28
CA SER A 39 -8.79 4.22 -10.53
C SER A 39 -8.00 3.05 -9.92
N LEU A 40 -7.07 2.47 -10.69
CA LEU A 40 -6.23 1.38 -10.23
C LEU A 40 -5.28 1.83 -9.12
N LEU A 41 -4.68 3.02 -9.25
CA LEU A 41 -3.84 3.60 -8.21
C LEU A 41 -4.61 3.79 -6.89
N LEU A 42 -5.82 4.36 -6.95
CA LEU A 42 -6.67 4.53 -5.78
C LEU A 42 -7.06 3.19 -5.15
N ALA A 43 -7.42 2.20 -5.97
CA ALA A 43 -7.76 0.87 -5.49
C ALA A 43 -6.57 0.18 -4.81
N ALA A 44 -5.37 0.26 -5.40
CA ALA A 44 -4.14 -0.29 -4.84
C ALA A 44 -3.78 0.35 -3.50
N ALA A 45 -3.78 1.68 -3.42
CA ALA A 45 -3.48 2.40 -2.18
C ALA A 45 -4.52 2.09 -1.08
N SER A 46 -5.80 2.08 -1.42
CA SER A 46 -6.89 1.75 -0.48
C SER A 46 -6.79 0.31 0.04
N TYR A 47 -6.47 -0.65 -0.85
CA TYR A 47 -6.22 -2.03 -0.47
C TYR A 47 -5.11 -2.14 0.57
N PHE A 48 -4.00 -1.42 0.36
CA PHE A 48 -2.88 -1.44 1.29
C PHE A 48 -3.15 -0.72 2.61
N GLU A 49 -3.84 0.41 2.59
CA GLU A 49 -4.29 1.09 3.81
C GLU A 49 -5.12 0.15 4.69
N LYS A 50 -6.11 -0.52 4.09
CA LYS A 50 -6.94 -1.50 4.79
C LYS A 50 -6.09 -2.64 5.36
N ARG A 51 -5.25 -3.27 4.54
CA ARG A 51 -4.47 -4.45 4.94
C ARG A 51 -3.43 -4.11 6.03
N MET A 52 -2.76 -2.97 5.93
CA MET A 52 -1.80 -2.53 6.94
C MET A 52 -2.48 -2.20 8.27
N THR A 53 -3.61 -1.48 8.23
CA THR A 53 -4.36 -1.15 9.45
C THR A 53 -4.94 -2.39 10.12
N GLU A 54 -5.46 -3.35 9.33
CA GLU A 54 -5.90 -4.67 9.82
C GLU A 54 -4.75 -5.47 10.44
N ASN A 55 -3.59 -5.54 9.80
CA ASN A 55 -2.41 -6.24 10.31
C ASN A 55 -1.96 -5.71 11.68
N VAL A 56 -1.86 -4.38 11.82
CA VAL A 56 -1.45 -3.74 13.08
C VAL A 56 -2.52 -3.90 14.16
N LEU A 57 -3.80 -3.80 13.79
CA LEU A 57 -4.92 -4.02 14.71
C LEU A 57 -4.92 -5.45 15.24
N GLN A 58 -4.79 -6.42 14.34
CA GLN A 58 -4.74 -7.84 14.69
C GLN A 58 -3.57 -8.11 15.64
N PHE A 59 -2.38 -7.59 15.33
CA PHE A 59 -1.22 -7.68 16.22
C PHE A 59 -1.52 -7.10 17.61
N ALA A 60 -2.15 -5.94 17.70
CA ALA A 60 -2.50 -5.33 18.98
C ALA A 60 -3.46 -6.19 19.80
N TYR A 61 -4.46 -6.82 19.17
CA TYR A 61 -5.36 -7.76 19.84
C TYR A 61 -4.65 -9.05 20.27
N GLU A 62 -3.77 -9.60 19.42
CA GLU A 62 -2.99 -10.81 19.73
C GLU A 62 -2.11 -10.60 20.98
N ILE A 63 -1.43 -9.46 21.08
CA ILE A 63 -0.55 -9.16 22.22
C ILE A 63 -1.32 -8.73 23.47
N ALA A 64 -2.41 -7.97 23.32
CA ALA A 64 -3.23 -7.56 24.45
C ALA A 64 -3.96 -8.74 25.11
N GLY A 65 -4.20 -9.83 24.37
CA GLY A 65 -4.90 -11.02 24.86
C GLY A 65 -6.31 -10.67 25.34
N GLU A 66 -6.62 -11.06 26.59
CA GLU A 66 -7.91 -10.75 27.22
C GLU A 66 -8.08 -9.27 27.60
N ASN A 67 -7.01 -8.46 27.53
CA ASN A 67 -7.08 -7.03 27.85
C ASN A 67 -7.60 -6.22 26.65
N HIS A 68 -8.90 -6.34 26.39
CA HIS A 68 -9.57 -5.64 25.29
C HIS A 68 -9.48 -4.11 25.38
N ILE A 69 -9.28 -3.55 26.59
CA ILE A 69 -9.15 -2.11 26.80
C ILE A 69 -7.89 -1.57 26.12
N LEU A 70 -6.76 -2.28 26.23
CA LEU A 70 -5.51 -1.87 25.60
C LEU A 70 -5.61 -1.90 24.08
N ALA A 71 -6.14 -2.99 23.51
CA ALA A 71 -6.35 -3.11 22.07
C ALA A 71 -7.29 -2.02 21.53
N ALA A 72 -8.39 -1.74 22.24
CA ALA A 72 -9.31 -0.66 21.88
C ALA A 72 -8.63 0.72 21.95
N LEU A 73 -7.81 0.99 22.97
CA LEU A 73 -7.06 2.24 23.07
C LEU A 73 -6.11 2.41 21.87
N ILE A 74 -5.38 1.37 21.50
CA ILE A 74 -4.48 1.36 20.33
C ILE A 74 -5.29 1.60 19.05
N GLN A 75 -6.41 0.89 18.86
CA GLN A 75 -7.28 1.10 17.71
C GLN A 75 -7.71 2.56 17.58
N GLN A 76 -8.15 3.18 18.67
CA GLN A 76 -8.64 4.55 18.66
C GLN A 76 -7.54 5.59 18.48
N LYS A 77 -6.35 5.37 19.05
CA LYS A 77 -5.28 6.39 19.08
C LYS A 77 -4.22 6.22 18.01
N ALA A 78 -3.89 4.99 17.64
CA ALA A 78 -2.78 4.69 16.73
C ALA A 78 -3.23 4.25 15.34
N ILE A 79 -4.48 3.78 15.16
CA ILE A 79 -4.94 3.17 13.91
C ILE A 79 -6.01 4.03 13.22
N ASN A 80 -7.11 4.33 13.92
CA ASN A 80 -8.24 5.05 13.33
C ASN A 80 -7.80 6.42 12.78
N ARG A 81 -7.92 6.57 11.46
CA ARG A 81 -7.53 7.78 10.70
C ARG A 81 -6.06 8.16 10.83
N GLN A 82 -5.18 7.28 11.33
CA GLN A 82 -3.77 7.57 11.53
C GLN A 82 -2.86 7.01 10.44
N TYR A 83 -3.36 6.17 9.53
CA TYR A 83 -2.52 5.53 8.50
C TYR A 83 -1.63 6.52 7.71
N HIS A 84 -2.17 7.68 7.34
CA HIS A 84 -1.44 8.70 6.61
C HIS A 84 -0.22 9.26 7.37
N THR A 85 -0.19 9.18 8.71
CA THR A 85 0.93 9.63 9.57
C THR A 85 2.00 8.55 9.77
N TRP A 86 1.69 7.30 9.43
CA TRP A 86 2.59 6.18 9.67
C TRP A 86 3.84 6.23 8.79
N PHE A 87 3.67 6.72 7.57
CA PHE A 87 4.73 6.78 6.56
C PHE A 87 5.07 8.22 6.21
N ASN A 88 6.35 8.46 5.97
CA ASN A 88 6.77 9.65 5.25
C ASN A 88 6.71 9.35 3.75
N TRP A 89 5.63 9.76 3.10
CA TRP A 89 5.34 9.47 1.69
C TRP A 89 6.30 10.14 0.70
N GLU A 90 7.11 11.09 1.15
CA GLU A 90 8.17 11.73 0.34
C GLU A 90 9.51 10.99 0.44
N GLN A 91 9.60 9.96 1.30
CA GLN A 91 10.80 9.17 1.49
C GLN A 91 10.68 7.78 0.85
N THR A 92 11.83 7.12 0.69
CA THR A 92 11.94 5.77 0.12
C THR A 92 12.10 4.67 1.18
N SER A 93 12.00 5.03 2.46
CA SER A 93 12.17 4.10 3.58
C SER A 93 10.96 4.11 4.53
N ALA A 94 10.60 2.94 5.07
CA ALA A 94 9.53 2.79 6.04
C ALA A 94 9.97 3.10 7.50
N ASN A 95 11.04 3.90 7.66
CA ASN A 95 11.66 4.15 8.96
C ASN A 95 10.72 4.84 9.96
N SER A 96 9.84 5.73 9.50
CA SER A 96 8.85 6.37 10.36
C SER A 96 7.89 5.33 10.92
N PHE A 97 7.40 4.42 10.07
CA PHE A 97 6.49 3.33 10.48
C PHE A 97 7.16 2.41 11.50
N PHE A 98 8.41 1.98 11.26
CA PHE A 98 9.11 1.12 12.22
C PHE A 98 9.34 1.80 13.57
N SER A 99 9.52 3.12 13.58
CA SER A 99 9.74 3.87 14.82
C SER A 99 8.48 3.99 15.68
N LEU A 100 7.29 3.75 15.13
CA LEU A 100 6.03 3.68 15.90
C LEU A 100 6.05 2.57 16.96
N PHE A 101 6.81 1.50 16.71
CA PHE A 101 6.91 0.33 17.59
C PHE A 101 8.09 0.40 18.57
N GLY A 102 8.77 1.54 18.63
CA GLY A 102 9.89 1.77 19.55
C GLY A 102 11.29 1.60 18.91
N GLY A 103 12.31 2.08 19.62
CA GLY A 103 13.68 2.15 19.12
C GLY A 103 14.34 0.80 18.84
N SER A 104 14.14 -0.19 19.73
CA SER A 104 14.68 -1.54 19.57
C SER A 104 14.13 -2.20 18.30
N PHE A 105 12.80 -2.22 18.15
CA PHE A 105 12.13 -2.74 16.96
C PHE A 105 12.59 -2.01 15.68
N SER A 106 12.62 -0.68 15.72
CA SER A 106 13.07 0.16 14.59
C SER A 106 14.49 -0.20 14.14
N THR A 107 15.38 -0.55 15.06
CA THR A 107 16.75 -0.94 14.76
C THR A 107 16.80 -2.29 14.05
N ILE A 108 16.10 -3.30 14.59
CA ILE A 108 16.04 -4.64 14.01
C ILE A 108 15.39 -4.60 12.61
N ALA A 109 14.29 -3.87 12.45
CA ALA A 109 13.61 -3.70 11.17
C ALA A 109 14.54 -3.10 10.09
N LYS A 110 15.29 -2.06 10.44
CA LYS A 110 16.25 -1.41 9.52
C LYS A 110 17.37 -2.35 9.11
N GLU A 111 17.86 -3.19 10.02
CA GLU A 111 18.86 -4.19 9.68
C GLU A 111 18.30 -5.26 8.74
N GLU A 112 17.09 -5.73 8.98
CA GLU A 112 16.44 -6.71 8.11
C GLU A 112 16.24 -6.16 6.70
N VAL A 113 15.77 -4.92 6.58
CA VAL A 113 15.63 -4.24 5.27
C VAL A 113 16.97 -4.16 4.54
N ARG A 114 18.08 -3.85 5.23
CA ARG A 114 19.41 -3.77 4.61
C ARG A 114 19.92 -5.13 4.13
N ARG A 115 19.52 -6.22 4.78
CA ARG A 115 19.96 -7.58 4.45
C ARG A 115 19.08 -8.24 3.39
N ASN A 116 17.87 -7.74 3.19
CA ASN A 116 16.88 -8.31 2.28
C ASN A 116 16.51 -7.30 1.17
N SER A 117 17.17 -7.44 0.02
CA SER A 117 16.94 -6.55 -1.13
C SER A 117 15.51 -6.64 -1.68
N THR A 118 14.87 -7.82 -1.61
CA THR A 118 13.46 -7.98 -1.98
C THR A 118 12.55 -7.15 -1.07
N LEU A 119 12.81 -7.16 0.24
CA LEU A 119 12.09 -6.33 1.20
C LEU A 119 12.30 -4.83 0.90
N GLU A 120 13.54 -4.41 0.67
CA GLU A 120 13.83 -3.02 0.33
C GLU A 120 13.08 -2.55 -0.92
N VAL A 121 13.12 -3.34 -2.01
CA VAL A 121 12.41 -3.03 -3.25
C VAL A 121 10.90 -2.97 -3.02
N SER A 122 10.34 -3.91 -2.25
CA SER A 122 8.91 -3.92 -1.93
C SER A 122 8.46 -2.70 -1.12
N ILE A 123 9.29 -2.22 -0.18
CA ILE A 123 9.02 -0.99 0.58
C ILE A 123 9.02 0.23 -0.33
N ARG A 124 10.00 0.33 -1.25
CA ARG A 124 10.07 1.44 -2.20
C ARG A 124 8.86 1.45 -3.13
N ALA A 125 8.42 0.28 -3.60
CA ALA A 125 7.22 0.15 -4.41
C ALA A 125 5.97 0.62 -3.65
N PHE A 126 5.84 0.21 -2.38
CA PHE A 126 4.72 0.57 -1.52
C PHE A 126 4.65 2.08 -1.27
N LEU A 127 5.79 2.69 -0.94
CA LEU A 127 5.88 4.13 -0.71
C LEU A 127 5.63 4.94 -1.98
N SER A 128 6.11 4.46 -3.13
CA SER A 128 5.82 5.10 -4.43
C SER A 128 4.33 5.11 -4.72
N LEU A 129 3.59 4.01 -4.51
CA LEU A 129 2.13 3.99 -4.68
C LEU A 129 1.42 4.97 -3.75
N GLY A 130 1.81 5.00 -2.47
CA GLY A 130 1.22 5.93 -1.50
C GLY A 130 1.49 7.40 -1.85
N SER A 131 2.71 7.70 -2.28
CA SER A 131 3.10 9.04 -2.76
C SER A 131 2.28 9.46 -3.98
N GLU A 132 2.17 8.62 -5.00
CA GLU A 132 1.37 8.93 -6.19
C GLU A 132 -0.11 9.09 -5.86
N ARG A 133 -0.66 8.27 -4.94
CA ARG A 133 -2.03 8.46 -4.46
C ARG A 133 -2.19 9.80 -3.75
N ASN A 134 -1.22 10.21 -2.93
CA ASN A 134 -1.27 11.50 -2.26
C ASN A 134 -1.22 12.65 -3.27
N ARG A 135 -0.34 12.57 -4.27
CA ARG A 135 -0.31 13.53 -5.37
C ARG A 135 -1.66 13.58 -6.10
N LEU A 136 -2.23 12.43 -6.44
CA LEU A 136 -3.53 12.35 -7.12
C LEU A 136 -4.68 12.96 -6.30
N VAL A 137 -4.69 12.80 -4.98
CA VAL A 137 -5.78 13.30 -4.11
C VAL A 137 -5.58 14.76 -3.69
N HIS A 138 -4.33 15.23 -3.61
CA HIS A 138 -4.01 16.61 -3.21
C HIS A 138 -3.82 17.57 -4.39
N GLN A 139 -3.48 17.07 -5.56
CA GLN A 139 -3.51 17.84 -6.80
C GLN A 139 -4.92 17.79 -7.39
N ASP A 140 -5.28 18.80 -8.19
CA ASP A 140 -6.57 18.85 -8.87
C ASP A 140 -6.77 17.56 -9.68
N TYR A 141 -7.62 16.65 -9.18
CA TYR A 141 -7.81 15.30 -9.71
C TYR A 141 -8.14 15.29 -11.21
N GLY A 142 -8.85 16.33 -11.68
CA GLY A 142 -9.21 16.50 -13.09
C GLY A 142 -8.04 16.95 -13.97
N ASN A 143 -7.05 17.64 -13.39
CA ASN A 143 -5.91 18.22 -14.10
C ASN A 143 -4.57 17.52 -13.81
N PHE A 144 -4.55 16.54 -12.90
CA PHE A 144 -3.37 15.76 -12.57
C PHE A 144 -3.05 14.76 -13.69
N THR A 145 -1.86 14.92 -14.26
CA THR A 145 -1.28 13.95 -15.20
C THR A 145 -0.52 12.90 -14.42
N LEU A 146 -1.10 11.70 -14.31
CA LEU A 146 -0.40 10.54 -13.79
C LEU A 146 0.53 9.98 -14.89
N GLU A 147 1.83 10.15 -14.68
CA GLU A 147 2.85 9.73 -15.66
C GLU A 147 2.94 8.21 -15.80
N LYS A 148 2.65 7.47 -14.73
CA LYS A 148 2.76 6.01 -14.71
C LYS A 148 1.70 5.34 -15.56
N THR A 149 2.05 4.26 -16.25
CA THR A 149 1.09 3.41 -16.98
C THR A 149 0.31 2.49 -16.02
N THR A 150 -0.74 1.85 -16.54
CA THR A 150 -1.52 0.86 -15.79
C THR A 150 -0.64 -0.30 -15.31
N GLU A 151 0.26 -0.77 -16.17
CA GLU A 151 1.18 -1.87 -15.92
C GLU A 151 2.23 -1.50 -14.88
N GLU A 152 2.74 -0.26 -14.91
CA GLU A 152 3.66 0.24 -13.89
C GLU A 152 3.00 0.30 -12.51
N ILE A 153 1.75 0.79 -12.44
CA ILE A 153 0.96 0.82 -11.20
C ILE A 153 0.72 -0.61 -10.69
N PHE A 154 0.35 -1.53 -11.57
CA PHE A 154 0.12 -2.93 -11.21
C PHE A 154 1.40 -3.65 -10.77
N SER A 155 2.53 -3.36 -11.43
CA SER A 155 3.85 -3.85 -11.03
C SER A 155 4.24 -3.35 -9.64
N LEU A 156 4.06 -2.05 -9.37
CA LEU A 156 4.26 -1.50 -8.02
C LEU A 156 3.37 -2.19 -7.00
N PHE A 157 2.10 -2.45 -7.33
CA PHE A 157 1.18 -3.16 -6.45
C PHE A 157 1.70 -4.56 -6.12
N ASN A 158 2.07 -5.36 -7.12
CA ASN A 158 2.58 -6.71 -6.92
C ASN A 158 3.87 -6.73 -6.08
N ASN A 159 4.79 -5.82 -6.36
CA ASN A 159 6.03 -5.69 -5.59
C ASN A 159 5.77 -5.29 -4.14
N SER A 160 4.78 -4.43 -3.89
CA SER A 160 4.41 -3.95 -2.54
C SER A 160 3.81 -5.05 -1.66
N LEU A 161 3.20 -6.09 -2.25
CA LEU A 161 2.57 -7.18 -1.50
C LEU A 161 3.57 -7.86 -0.55
N PHE A 162 4.84 -7.99 -0.95
CA PHE A 162 5.86 -8.63 -0.13
C PHE A 162 6.03 -7.91 1.21
N PHE A 163 6.21 -6.58 1.20
CA PHE A 163 6.31 -5.77 2.41
C PHE A 163 5.08 -5.94 3.29
N VAL A 164 3.88 -5.76 2.73
CA VAL A 164 2.62 -5.78 3.50
C VAL A 164 2.34 -7.17 4.10
N ASN A 165 2.73 -8.24 3.42
CA ASN A 165 2.58 -9.61 3.91
C ASN A 165 3.66 -10.00 4.93
N TRP A 166 4.83 -9.38 4.87
CA TRP A 166 5.94 -9.61 5.80
C TRP A 166 5.69 -9.00 7.18
N ILE A 167 5.10 -7.79 7.23
CA ILE A 167 4.85 -7.02 8.46
C ILE A 167 4.22 -7.81 9.62
N PRO A 168 3.07 -8.51 9.46
CA PRO A 168 2.40 -9.14 10.59
C PRO A 168 3.26 -10.24 11.24
N GLN A 169 4.01 -11.00 10.44
CA GLN A 169 4.92 -12.01 10.97
C GLN A 169 6.11 -11.37 11.68
N PHE A 170 6.70 -10.35 11.06
CA PHE A 170 7.83 -9.64 11.64
C PHE A 170 7.49 -8.95 12.97
N LEU A 171 6.28 -8.39 13.10
CA LEU A 171 5.77 -7.85 14.36
C LEU A 171 5.68 -8.91 15.46
N ARG A 172 5.13 -10.10 15.14
CA ARG A 172 5.01 -11.21 16.09
C ARG A 172 6.37 -11.71 16.55
N ASP A 173 7.31 -11.88 15.62
CA ASP A 173 8.64 -12.43 15.92
C ASP A 173 9.47 -11.49 16.80
N ASN A 174 9.19 -10.18 16.76
CA ASN A 174 9.98 -9.15 17.43
C ASN A 174 9.20 -8.38 18.51
N CYS A 175 8.08 -8.92 19.01
CA CYS A 175 7.25 -8.26 20.03
C CYS A 175 7.83 -8.30 21.46
N ARG A 176 8.91 -9.06 21.69
CA ARG A 176 9.55 -9.23 23.01
C ARG A 176 10.95 -8.62 23.10
N CYS A 177 11.33 -7.80 22.11
CA CYS A 177 12.64 -7.19 21.97
C CYS A 177 12.86 -5.99 22.89
#